data_AF-A0A383D690-F1
#
_entry.id   AF-A0A383D690-F1
#
_cell.length_a   1.000
_cell.length_b   1.000
_cell.length_c   1.000
_cell.angle_alpha   90.00
_cell.angle_beta   90.00
_cell.angle_gamma   90.00
#
_symmetry.space_group_name_H-M   'P 1'
#
loop_
_entity.id
_entity.type
_entity.pdbx_description
1 polymer ?
#
loop_
_entity_poly.entity_id
_entity_poly.type
_entity_poly.pdbx_seq_one_letter_code
_entity_poly.pdbx_strand_id
1 'polypeptide(L)'
;MTIIHSPIKNRIKQFIPPILTNKIIYFRNYFNFLKYKDLLLNNIKLKNIHKGERCFILGSGPSINDEDLKPLKKEIVFALNNFYVHPDFNEIVSGDSDKYYMTAPIHPPQTEKEWKDWLCDMEENMPKNTTMIFGLNRDDTNIKYICDQYNFFNKNKIYWYFSGNIFNDYYNYSPQDVNITRMIWIAETVSIYALIFAIYMGFNDIYLLGMDHNYICNKKSKRFYKN
;
A
#
# COMPACT_ATOMS: atom_id res chain seq x y z
N MET A 1 -4.68 17.06 -11.81
CA MET A 1 -5.90 17.21 -12.62
C MET A 1 -6.99 17.78 -11.72
N THR A 2 -7.38 19.05 -11.92
CA THR A 2 -8.62 19.58 -11.37
C THR A 2 -9.68 18.54 -11.69
N ILE A 3 -10.29 17.93 -10.69
CA ILE A 3 -11.44 17.06 -10.93
C ILE A 3 -12.41 17.97 -11.65
N ILE A 4 -12.57 17.77 -12.97
CA ILE A 4 -13.71 18.31 -13.69
C ILE A 4 -14.87 17.55 -13.08
N HIS A 5 -15.37 18.06 -11.95
CA HIS A 5 -16.66 17.75 -11.40
C HIS A 5 -17.65 18.24 -12.44
N SER A 6 -17.85 17.43 -13.48
CA SER A 6 -18.91 17.61 -14.43
C SER A 6 -20.19 17.73 -13.61
N PRO A 7 -20.86 18.89 -13.58
CA PRO A 7 -22.07 19.11 -12.79
C PRO A 7 -23.16 18.09 -13.13
N ILE A 8 -23.11 17.56 -14.36
CA ILE A 8 -23.99 16.53 -14.91
C ILE A 8 -23.80 15.19 -14.19
N LYS A 9 -22.56 14.77 -13.91
CA LYS A 9 -22.29 13.51 -13.18
C LYS A 9 -22.86 13.53 -11.76
N ASN A 10 -22.81 14.68 -11.09
CA ASN A 10 -23.34 14.82 -9.73
C ASN A 10 -24.87 14.87 -9.70
N ARG A 11 -25.52 15.45 -10.72
CA ARG A 11 -27.00 15.42 -10.85
C ARG A 11 -27.54 14.02 -11.13
N ILE A 12 -26.90 13.25 -12.02
CA ILE A 12 -27.34 11.89 -12.35
C ILE A 12 -27.19 10.94 -11.15
N LYS A 13 -26.12 11.10 -10.36
CA LYS A 13 -25.90 10.29 -9.14
C LYS A 13 -27.03 10.40 -8.10
N GLN A 14 -27.76 11.52 -8.06
CA GLN A 14 -28.86 11.70 -7.12
C GLN A 14 -30.08 10.80 -7.44
N PHE A 15 -30.19 10.33 -8.69
CA PHE A 15 -31.31 9.49 -9.14
C PHE A 15 -30.96 8.00 -9.23
N ILE A 16 -29.71 7.62 -8.95
CA ILE A 16 -29.25 6.23 -9.03
C ILE A 16 -29.11 5.69 -7.60
N PRO A 17 -29.80 4.59 -7.23
CA PRO A 17 -29.65 3.97 -5.91
C PRO A 17 -28.17 3.69 -5.60
N PRO A 18 -27.69 3.95 -4.36
CA PRO A 18 -26.29 3.72 -3.99
C PRO A 18 -25.78 2.31 -4.32
N ILE A 19 -26.66 1.31 -4.18
CA ILE A 19 -26.37 -0.09 -4.52
C ILE A 19 -25.98 -0.25 -5.99
N LEU A 20 -26.68 0.43 -6.92
CA LEU A 20 -26.39 0.35 -8.35
C LEU A 20 -25.09 1.08 -8.68
N THR A 21 -24.85 2.24 -8.07
CA THR A 21 -23.60 2.99 -8.20
C THR A 21 -22.40 2.16 -7.72
N ASN A 22 -22.52 1.47 -6.59
CA ASN A 22 -21.48 0.60 -6.05
C ASN A 22 -21.19 -0.59 -6.98
N LYS A 23 -22.22 -1.22 -7.55
CA LYS A 23 -22.05 -2.30 -8.54
C LYS A 23 -21.31 -1.80 -9.79
N ILE A 24 -21.67 -0.64 -10.32
CA ILE A 24 -21.00 -0.05 -11.49
C ILE A 24 -19.52 0.21 -11.20
N ILE A 25 -19.21 0.79 -10.03
CA ILE A 25 -17.82 1.04 -9.64
C ILE A 25 -17.07 -0.28 -9.46
N TYR A 26 -17.67 -1.27 -8.81
CA TYR A 26 -17.10 -2.60 -8.65
C TYR A 26 -16.75 -3.23 -10.00
N PHE A 27 -17.69 -3.28 -10.95
CA PHE A 27 -17.44 -3.85 -12.27
C PHE A 27 -16.33 -3.11 -13.02
N ARG A 28 -16.34 -1.77 -12.97
CA ARG A 28 -15.26 -0.96 -13.56
C ARG A 28 -13.90 -1.30 -12.94
N ASN A 29 -13.82 -1.42 -11.62
CA ASN A 29 -12.59 -1.78 -10.93
C ASN A 29 -12.17 -3.21 -11.27
N TYR A 30 -13.13 -4.14 -11.34
CA TYR A 30 -12.90 -5.53 -11.72
C TYR A 30 -12.34 -5.67 -13.13
N PHE A 31 -12.88 -4.97 -14.13
CA PHE A 31 -12.33 -4.97 -15.49
C PHE A 31 -10.90 -4.44 -15.55
N ASN A 32 -10.54 -3.45 -14.72
CA ASN A 32 -9.16 -2.98 -14.62
C ASN A 32 -8.25 -3.98 -13.89
N PHE A 33 -8.75 -4.62 -12.82
CA PHE A 33 -8.05 -5.70 -12.14
C PHE A 33 -7.70 -6.85 -13.10
N LEU A 34 -8.59 -7.21 -14.04
CA LEU A 34 -8.31 -8.27 -15.02
C LEU A 34 -7.05 -8.01 -15.86
N LYS A 35 -6.67 -6.74 -16.11
CA LYS A 35 -5.42 -6.39 -16.81
C LYS A 35 -4.16 -6.81 -16.04
N TYR A 36 -4.28 -6.96 -14.72
CA TYR A 36 -3.16 -7.23 -13.80
C TYR A 36 -3.31 -8.57 -13.06
N LYS A 37 -4.31 -9.38 -13.42
CA LYS A 37 -4.65 -10.62 -12.73
C LYS A 37 -3.44 -11.54 -12.56
N ASP A 38 -2.64 -11.72 -13.62
CA ASP A 38 -1.50 -12.63 -13.58
C ASP A 38 -0.39 -12.14 -12.64
N LEU A 39 -0.19 -10.82 -12.54
CA LEU A 39 0.74 -10.24 -11.56
C LEU A 39 0.31 -10.55 -10.13
N LEU A 40 -0.99 -10.44 -9.85
CA LEU A 40 -1.54 -10.69 -8.51
C LEU A 40 -1.61 -12.19 -8.18
N LEU A 41 -1.83 -13.06 -9.17
CA LEU A 41 -1.81 -14.51 -8.96
C LEU A 41 -0.44 -14.99 -8.46
N ASN A 42 0.65 -14.31 -8.82
CA ASN A 42 1.99 -14.57 -8.30
C ASN A 42 2.07 -14.44 -6.77
N ASN A 43 1.15 -13.71 -6.12
CA ASN A 43 1.11 -13.59 -4.67
C ASN A 43 0.71 -14.90 -3.98
N ILE A 44 0.22 -15.92 -4.70
CA ILE A 44 -0.10 -17.23 -4.10
C ILE A 44 1.09 -17.83 -3.35
N LYS A 45 2.31 -17.54 -3.79
CA LYS A 45 3.57 -18.00 -3.15
C LYS A 45 3.86 -17.33 -1.82
N LEU A 46 3.12 -16.30 -1.44
CA LEU A 46 3.25 -15.62 -0.14
C LEU A 46 2.34 -16.24 0.93
N LYS A 47 1.41 -17.11 0.54
CA LYS A 47 0.42 -17.62 1.49
C LYS A 47 1.08 -18.44 2.59
N ASN A 48 0.88 -18.02 3.85
CA ASN A 48 1.39 -18.71 5.04
C ASN A 48 2.91 -18.94 5.09
N ILE A 49 3.72 -18.19 4.32
CA ILE A 49 5.18 -18.37 4.35
C ILE A 49 5.82 -17.98 5.68
N HIS A 50 5.11 -17.17 6.49
CA HIS A 50 5.53 -16.71 7.82
C HIS A 50 4.65 -17.24 8.94
N LYS A 51 4.09 -18.44 8.75
CA LYS A 51 3.20 -19.04 9.74
C LYS A 51 3.91 -19.23 11.08
N GLY A 52 3.37 -18.64 12.14
CA GLY A 52 3.95 -18.73 13.48
C GLY A 52 4.98 -17.66 13.81
N GLU A 53 5.36 -16.83 12.84
CA GLU A 53 6.32 -15.75 13.04
C GLU A 53 5.62 -14.44 13.42
N ARG A 54 6.42 -13.45 13.79
CA ARG A 54 5.99 -12.07 14.04
C ARG A 54 6.52 -11.10 13.00
N CYS A 55 5.84 -9.99 12.81
CA CYS A 55 6.35 -8.88 12.01
C CYS A 55 6.09 -7.52 12.65
N PHE A 56 6.86 -6.54 12.20
CA PHE A 56 6.76 -5.14 12.61
C PHE A 56 6.39 -4.30 11.39
N ILE A 57 5.30 -3.54 11.50
CA ILE A 57 4.84 -2.63 10.45
C ILE A 57 5.20 -1.20 10.87
N LEU A 58 6.05 -0.56 10.08
CA LEU A 58 6.63 0.75 10.37
C LEU A 58 5.90 1.84 9.58
N GLY A 59 5.06 2.58 10.30
CA GLY A 59 4.40 3.79 9.82
C GLY A 59 5.32 5.00 9.94
N SER A 60 4.76 6.18 9.64
CA SER A 60 5.53 7.43 9.69
C SER A 60 5.05 8.42 10.74
N GLY A 61 4.23 7.98 11.69
CA GLY A 61 3.79 8.78 12.83
C GLY A 61 4.97 9.19 13.71
N PRO A 62 4.99 10.43 14.23
CA PRO A 62 6.03 10.92 15.13
C PRO A 62 6.45 10.01 16.29
N SER A 63 5.55 9.17 16.82
CA SER A 63 5.90 8.25 17.93
C SER A 63 7.07 7.33 17.62
N ILE A 64 7.37 7.07 16.34
CA ILE A 64 8.51 6.24 15.94
C ILE A 64 9.86 6.80 16.40
N ASN A 65 9.96 8.12 16.61
CA ASN A 65 11.19 8.76 17.07
C ASN A 65 11.48 8.51 18.56
N ASP A 66 10.49 8.05 19.32
CA ASP A 66 10.61 7.79 20.75
C ASP A 66 11.02 6.32 21.03
N GLU A 67 11.20 5.52 19.99
CA GLU A 67 11.50 4.08 20.05
C GLU A 67 12.95 3.75 19.65
N ASP A 68 13.56 2.72 20.24
CA ASP A 68 14.81 2.14 19.73
C ASP A 68 14.51 1.11 18.63
N LEU A 69 14.75 1.48 17.38
CA LEU A 69 14.43 0.64 16.21
C LEU A 69 15.56 -0.32 15.82
N LYS A 70 16.76 -0.19 16.38
CA LYS A 70 17.92 -1.03 16.01
C LYS A 70 17.68 -2.54 16.19
N PRO A 71 16.96 -3.02 17.22
CA PRO A 71 16.62 -4.43 17.33
C PRO A 71 15.87 -5.00 16.12
N LEU A 72 15.13 -4.17 15.38
CA LEU A 72 14.35 -4.59 14.20
C LEU A 72 15.22 -5.09 13.04
N LYS A 73 16.54 -4.86 13.08
CA LYS A 73 17.49 -5.48 12.14
C LYS A 73 17.30 -6.99 12.04
N LYS A 74 17.03 -7.66 13.18
CA LYS A 74 16.86 -9.11 13.27
C LYS A 74 15.41 -9.57 13.08
N GLU A 75 14.49 -8.67 12.79
CA GLU A 75 13.06 -8.95 12.69
C GLU A 75 12.53 -8.87 11.26
N ILE A 76 11.37 -9.47 11.02
CA ILE A 76 10.65 -9.30 9.75
C ILE A 76 9.90 -7.97 9.78
N VAL A 77 10.13 -7.14 8.77
CA VAL A 77 9.66 -5.74 8.76
C VAL A 77 8.88 -5.42 7.49
N PHE A 78 7.77 -4.69 7.65
CA PHE A 78 7.08 -3.96 6.60
C PHE A 78 7.32 -2.47 6.79
N ALA A 79 8.18 -1.87 5.98
CA ALA A 79 8.38 -0.42 5.94
C ALA A 79 7.45 0.22 4.91
N LEU A 80 6.82 1.35 5.26
CA LEU A 80 5.73 1.92 4.46
C LEU A 80 6.07 3.30 3.87
N ASN A 81 5.70 3.51 2.60
CA ASN A 81 5.79 4.79 1.88
C ASN A 81 7.15 5.49 1.99
N ASN A 82 7.26 6.55 2.81
CA ASN A 82 8.47 7.36 2.94
C ASN A 82 9.32 6.93 4.16
N PHE A 83 9.08 5.75 4.73
CA PHE A 83 9.86 5.29 5.89
C PHE A 83 11.37 5.19 5.59
N TYR A 84 11.76 5.10 4.31
CA TYR A 84 13.16 5.01 3.89
C TYR A 84 13.99 6.24 4.30
N VAL A 85 13.33 7.37 4.61
CA VAL A 85 14.01 8.59 5.07
C VAL A 85 14.34 8.56 6.57
N HIS A 86 13.93 7.52 7.31
CA HIS A 86 14.26 7.39 8.74
C HIS A 86 15.77 7.10 8.90
N PRO A 87 16.48 7.73 9.85
CA PRO A 87 17.93 7.52 10.04
C PRO A 87 18.34 6.06 10.26
N ASP A 88 17.51 5.30 11.00
CA ASP A 88 17.77 3.89 11.25
C ASP A 88 17.34 2.95 10.12
N PHE A 89 16.74 3.46 9.03
CA PHE A 89 16.22 2.61 7.95
C PHE A 89 17.28 1.67 7.40
N ASN A 90 18.46 2.20 7.05
CA ASN A 90 19.57 1.43 6.52
C ASN A 90 20.06 0.34 7.48
N GLU A 91 20.07 0.62 8.79
CA GLU A 91 20.46 -0.38 9.80
C GLU A 91 19.41 -1.50 9.87
N ILE A 92 18.12 -1.15 9.90
CA ILE A 92 17.00 -2.10 9.96
C ILE A 92 17.04 -3.04 8.75
N VAL A 93 17.16 -2.51 7.53
CA VAL A 93 17.11 -3.31 6.30
C VAL A 93 18.41 -4.06 5.98
N SER A 94 19.50 -3.78 6.69
CA SER A 94 20.77 -4.49 6.52
C SER A 94 20.80 -5.89 7.12
N GLY A 95 19.79 -6.26 7.93
CA GLY A 95 19.74 -7.59 8.56
C GLY A 95 19.23 -8.68 7.63
N ASP A 96 19.52 -9.94 7.99
CA ASP A 96 19.27 -11.12 7.15
C ASP A 96 17.79 -11.57 7.11
N SER A 97 16.96 -11.12 8.06
CA SER A 97 15.53 -11.45 8.09
C SER A 97 14.77 -10.75 6.97
N ASP A 98 13.66 -11.33 6.50
CA ASP A 98 12.89 -10.77 5.38
C ASP A 98 12.46 -9.31 5.59
N LYS A 99 12.62 -8.50 4.54
CA LYS A 99 12.27 -7.07 4.52
C LYS A 99 11.30 -6.78 3.38
N TYR A 100 10.14 -6.26 3.75
CA TYR A 100 9.07 -5.87 2.85
C TYR A 100 8.94 -4.35 2.82
N TYR A 101 8.87 -3.79 1.62
CA TYR A 101 8.64 -2.36 1.43
C TYR A 101 7.35 -2.14 0.66
N MET A 102 6.37 -1.47 1.27
CA MET A 102 5.04 -1.32 0.70
C MET A 102 4.68 0.13 0.47
N THR A 103 4.10 0.40 -0.70
CA THR A 103 3.55 1.72 -1.03
C THR A 103 2.05 1.67 -1.26
N ALA A 104 1.36 2.78 -0.99
CA ALA A 104 -0.01 3.00 -1.45
C ALA A 104 -0.05 3.09 -2.99
N PRO A 105 -1.19 2.80 -3.64
CA PRO A 105 -1.37 3.14 -5.06
C PRO A 105 -1.23 4.65 -5.25
N ILE A 106 -0.65 5.08 -6.37
CA ILE A 106 -0.57 6.52 -6.67
C ILE A 106 -1.97 7.11 -6.85
N HIS A 107 -2.13 8.37 -6.46
CA HIS A 107 -3.39 9.08 -6.59
C HIS A 107 -3.16 10.57 -6.87
N PRO A 108 -4.13 11.29 -7.43
CA PRO A 108 -4.11 12.75 -7.48
C PRO A 108 -4.08 13.36 -6.05
N PRO A 109 -3.61 14.60 -5.87
CA PRO A 109 -3.31 15.61 -6.90
C PRO A 109 -1.91 15.52 -7.54
N GLN A 110 -1.02 14.69 -7.01
CA GLN A 110 0.36 14.54 -7.49
C GLN A 110 0.39 14.19 -8.98
N THR A 111 1.31 14.83 -9.68
CA THR A 111 1.59 14.66 -11.11
C THR A 111 2.44 13.42 -11.35
N GLU A 112 2.46 12.93 -12.59
CA GLU A 112 3.34 11.83 -12.98
C GLU A 112 4.82 12.16 -12.71
N LYS A 113 5.25 13.41 -12.93
CA LYS A 113 6.60 13.86 -12.63
C LYS A 113 6.91 13.73 -11.13
N GLU A 114 6.02 14.18 -10.25
CA GLU A 114 6.22 14.07 -8.80
C GLU A 114 6.28 12.60 -8.35
N TRP A 115 5.43 11.73 -8.90
CA TRP A 115 5.49 10.30 -8.61
C TRP A 115 6.77 9.63 -9.12
N LYS A 116 7.23 10.01 -10.32
CA LYS A 116 8.50 9.54 -10.88
C LYS A 116 9.67 9.99 -10.02
N ASP A 117 9.74 11.27 -9.65
CA ASP A 117 10.83 11.81 -8.84
C ASP A 117 10.86 11.13 -7.45
N TRP A 118 9.69 10.88 -6.85
CA TRP A 118 9.59 10.13 -5.59
C TRP A 118 10.01 8.66 -5.72
N LEU A 119 9.62 7.97 -6.79
CA LEU A 119 10.04 6.58 -7.02
C LEU A 119 11.55 6.49 -7.28
N CYS A 120 12.14 7.49 -7.95
CA CYS A 120 13.58 7.57 -8.17
C CYS A 120 14.35 7.74 -6.86
N ASP A 121 13.94 8.70 -6.02
CA ASP A 121 14.52 8.91 -4.68
C ASP A 121 14.39 7.65 -3.81
N MET A 122 13.23 6.99 -3.87
CA MET A 122 13.03 5.73 -3.15
C MET A 122 13.96 4.62 -3.65
N GLU A 123 14.17 4.47 -4.98
CA GLU A 123 15.08 3.46 -5.53
C GLU A 123 16.53 3.69 -5.11
N GLU A 124 16.99 4.94 -5.11
CA GLU A 124 18.35 5.31 -4.70
C GLU A 124 18.64 4.91 -3.24
N ASN A 125 17.61 4.93 -2.39
CA ASN A 125 17.70 4.59 -0.97
C ASN A 125 17.31 3.13 -0.67
N MET A 126 16.88 2.33 -1.66
CA MET A 126 16.38 0.98 -1.42
C MET A 126 17.46 -0.08 -1.56
N PRO A 127 17.71 -0.94 -0.54
CA PRO A 127 18.57 -2.10 -0.70
C PRO A 127 18.02 -3.08 -1.73
N LYS A 128 18.91 -3.72 -2.48
CA LYS A 128 18.56 -4.68 -3.55
C LYS A 128 17.87 -5.95 -3.06
N ASN A 129 18.14 -6.37 -1.82
CA ASN A 129 17.53 -7.56 -1.20
C ASN A 129 16.13 -7.29 -0.63
N THR A 130 15.66 -6.04 -0.64
CA THR A 130 14.31 -5.70 -0.16
C THR A 130 13.26 -6.19 -1.15
N THR A 131 12.20 -6.84 -0.63
CA THR A 131 11.03 -7.23 -1.41
C THR A 131 10.04 -6.06 -1.48
N MET A 132 9.79 -5.57 -2.69
CA MET A 132 8.85 -4.47 -2.93
C MET A 132 7.42 -5.01 -3.07
N ILE A 133 6.46 -4.26 -2.55
CA ILE A 133 5.02 -4.52 -2.65
C ILE A 133 4.32 -3.24 -3.12
N PHE A 134 3.95 -3.20 -4.38
CA PHE A 134 3.38 -2.00 -5.01
C PHE A 134 1.87 -2.05 -5.17
N GLY A 135 1.22 -0.92 -4.87
CA GLY A 135 -0.22 -0.74 -5.03
C GLY A 135 -0.62 -0.36 -6.44
N LEU A 136 -1.59 -1.09 -6.99
CA LEU A 136 -2.31 -0.76 -8.21
C LEU A 136 -3.71 -0.27 -7.88
N ASN A 137 -4.24 0.53 -8.79
CA ASN A 137 -5.63 0.96 -8.78
C ASN A 137 -6.14 0.99 -10.24
N ARG A 138 -7.31 1.59 -10.44
CA ARG A 138 -7.97 1.67 -11.74
C ARG A 138 -7.43 2.77 -12.66
N ASP A 139 -6.47 3.57 -12.22
CA ASP A 139 -5.98 4.72 -12.97
C ASP A 139 -4.92 4.25 -13.99
N ASP A 140 -4.92 4.87 -15.17
CA ASP A 140 -4.03 4.48 -16.27
C ASP A 140 -2.57 4.82 -15.95
N THR A 141 -2.33 6.01 -15.42
CA THR A 141 -1.06 6.36 -14.76
C THR A 141 -1.08 5.72 -13.38
N ASN A 142 -0.36 4.61 -13.22
CA ASN A 142 -0.15 3.93 -11.94
C ASN A 142 1.33 3.57 -11.72
N ILE A 143 1.68 3.01 -10.55
CA ILE A 143 3.08 2.66 -10.22
C ILE A 143 3.70 1.77 -11.28
N LYS A 144 2.96 0.75 -11.77
CA LYS A 144 3.50 -0.16 -12.77
C LYS A 144 3.84 0.57 -14.07
N TYR A 145 2.95 1.44 -14.53
CA TYR A 145 3.20 2.27 -15.70
C TYR A 145 4.51 3.06 -15.54
N ILE A 146 4.69 3.78 -14.43
CA ILE A 146 5.90 4.60 -14.20
C ILE A 146 7.15 3.70 -14.08
N CYS A 147 7.10 2.62 -13.30
CA CYS A 147 8.24 1.71 -13.16
C CYS A 147 8.64 1.05 -14.48
N ASP A 148 7.68 0.64 -15.33
CA ASP A 148 7.97 0.08 -16.64
C ASP A 148 8.62 1.12 -17.58
N GLN A 149 8.13 2.37 -17.58
CA GLN A 149 8.66 3.44 -18.42
C GLN A 149 10.10 3.83 -18.08
N TYR A 150 10.43 3.89 -16.78
CA TYR A 150 11.74 4.36 -16.29
C TYR A 150 12.66 3.22 -15.81
N ASN A 151 12.22 1.96 -15.92
CA ASN A 151 12.97 0.76 -15.53
C ASN A 151 13.38 0.73 -14.04
N PHE A 152 12.52 1.26 -13.17
CA PHE A 152 12.73 1.29 -11.73
C PHE A 152 12.53 -0.08 -11.07
N PHE A 153 13.30 -0.36 -10.02
CA PHE A 153 13.24 -1.55 -9.17
C PHE A 153 13.50 -2.87 -9.91
N ASN A 154 14.16 -2.83 -11.07
CA ASN A 154 14.42 -4.00 -11.91
C ASN A 154 15.31 -5.09 -11.26
N LYS A 155 16.02 -4.75 -10.18
CA LYS A 155 16.84 -5.67 -9.38
C LYS A 155 16.12 -6.22 -8.16
N ASN A 156 14.99 -5.63 -7.78
CA ASN A 156 14.25 -6.03 -6.59
C ASN A 156 13.24 -7.12 -6.93
N LYS A 157 12.92 -7.95 -5.93
CA LYS A 157 11.76 -8.83 -5.98
C LYS A 157 10.49 -7.99 -5.81
N ILE A 158 9.55 -8.08 -6.73
CA ILE A 158 8.33 -7.25 -6.71
C ILE A 158 7.07 -8.13 -6.61
N TYR A 159 6.17 -7.74 -5.73
CA TYR A 159 4.78 -8.18 -5.67
C TYR A 159 3.84 -7.00 -5.87
N TRP A 160 2.60 -7.30 -6.28
CA TRP A 160 1.60 -6.29 -6.63
C TRP A 160 0.29 -6.58 -5.92
N TYR A 161 -0.43 -5.54 -5.51
CA TYR A 161 -1.84 -5.69 -5.08
C TYR A 161 -2.72 -4.70 -5.84
N PHE A 162 -4.02 -4.96 -5.87
CA PHE A 162 -4.98 -4.11 -6.55
C PHE A 162 -6.04 -3.63 -5.55
N SER A 163 -6.04 -2.32 -5.29
CA SER A 163 -6.99 -1.64 -4.44
C SER A 163 -8.22 -1.26 -5.26
N GLY A 164 -9.38 -1.86 -4.97
CA GLY A 164 -10.58 -1.61 -5.77
C GLY A 164 -11.91 -2.11 -5.23
N ASN A 165 -11.95 -2.88 -4.14
CA ASN A 165 -13.22 -3.23 -3.49
C ASN A 165 -13.70 -2.07 -2.60
N ILE A 166 -14.95 -1.65 -2.78
CA ILE A 166 -15.60 -0.66 -1.91
C ILE A 166 -16.45 -1.41 -0.89
N PHE A 167 -16.29 -1.09 0.39
CA PHE A 167 -17.21 -1.53 1.42
C PHE A 167 -18.25 -0.44 1.70
N ASN A 168 -19.44 -0.86 2.11
CA ASN A 168 -20.52 0.00 2.57
C ASN A 168 -21.10 -0.58 3.85
N ASP A 169 -22.09 0.08 4.44
CA ASP A 169 -22.68 -0.32 5.73
C ASP A 169 -23.30 -1.73 5.74
N TYR A 170 -23.52 -2.33 4.57
CA TYR A 170 -24.07 -3.68 4.40
C TYR A 170 -22.98 -4.73 4.08
N TYR A 171 -21.71 -4.36 4.21
CA TYR A 171 -20.59 -5.24 3.87
C TYR A 171 -20.38 -6.29 4.96
N ASN A 172 -20.41 -7.57 4.57
CA ASN A 172 -20.04 -8.67 5.44
C ASN A 172 -18.63 -9.13 5.11
N TYR A 173 -17.78 -9.20 6.14
CA TYR A 173 -16.43 -9.74 6.01
C TYR A 173 -16.46 -11.16 5.45
N SER A 174 -15.53 -11.42 4.53
CA SER A 174 -15.19 -12.76 4.06
C SER A 174 -13.70 -13.02 4.26
N PRO A 175 -13.28 -14.25 4.60
CA PRO A 175 -11.87 -14.63 4.55
C PRO A 175 -11.20 -14.42 3.19
N GLN A 176 -11.97 -14.23 2.11
CA GLN A 176 -11.45 -13.88 0.80
C GLN A 176 -10.98 -12.41 0.69
N ASP A 177 -11.33 -11.56 1.65
CA ASP A 177 -11.01 -10.13 1.63
C ASP A 177 -9.54 -9.86 1.91
N VAL A 178 -8.89 -10.78 2.63
CA VAL A 178 -7.45 -10.78 2.83
C VAL A 178 -6.71 -11.55 1.73
N ASN A 179 -7.41 -12.07 0.71
CA ASN A 179 -6.77 -12.79 -0.38
C ASN A 179 -6.15 -11.82 -1.39
N ILE A 180 -4.85 -11.56 -1.21
CA ILE A 180 -4.06 -10.67 -2.06
C ILE A 180 -3.84 -11.16 -3.50
N THR A 181 -4.36 -12.34 -3.89
CA THR A 181 -4.41 -12.75 -5.31
C THR A 181 -5.61 -12.18 -6.06
N ARG A 182 -6.44 -11.41 -5.36
CA ARG A 182 -7.66 -10.75 -5.87
C ARG A 182 -7.59 -9.25 -5.63
N MET A 183 -8.60 -8.55 -6.13
CA MET A 183 -8.85 -7.16 -5.72
C MET A 183 -9.15 -7.12 -4.22
N ILE A 184 -8.44 -6.25 -3.49
CA ILE A 184 -8.64 -6.01 -2.06
C ILE A 184 -9.33 -4.67 -1.83
N TRP A 185 -9.68 -4.38 -0.58
CA TRP A 185 -10.39 -3.14 -0.21
C TRP A 185 -9.65 -1.88 -0.63
N ILE A 186 -10.41 -0.83 -0.95
CA ILE A 186 -9.85 0.52 -0.99
C ILE A 186 -9.69 1.00 0.45
N ALA A 187 -8.46 1.31 0.82
CA ALA A 187 -8.10 1.84 2.12
C ALA A 187 -7.39 3.19 2.00
N GLU A 188 -7.64 4.05 2.98
CA GLU A 188 -7.07 5.40 3.09
C GLU A 188 -5.62 5.39 3.61
N THR A 189 -5.18 4.30 4.24
CA THR A 189 -3.82 4.17 4.78
C THR A 189 -3.15 2.89 4.29
N VAL A 190 -1.87 3.00 3.91
CA VAL A 190 -1.06 1.86 3.46
C VAL A 190 -0.89 0.79 4.54
N SER A 191 -1.02 1.15 5.81
CA SER A 191 -0.99 0.22 6.94
C SER A 191 -2.08 -0.86 6.88
N ILE A 192 -3.25 -0.55 6.30
CA ILE A 192 -4.31 -1.56 6.11
C ILE A 192 -3.90 -2.59 5.07
N TYR A 193 -3.25 -2.18 3.98
CA TYR A 193 -2.70 -3.12 2.99
C TYR A 193 -1.60 -3.99 3.61
N ALA A 194 -0.73 -3.41 4.43
CA ALA A 194 0.32 -4.15 5.13
C ALA A 194 -0.29 -5.19 6.10
N LEU A 195 -1.35 -4.84 6.83
CA LEU A 195 -2.10 -5.78 7.67
C LEU A 195 -2.72 -6.93 6.84
N ILE A 196 -3.34 -6.62 5.71
CA ILE A 196 -3.91 -7.63 4.80
C ILE A 196 -2.82 -8.61 4.33
N PHE A 197 -1.65 -8.09 3.92
CA PHE A 197 -0.51 -8.92 3.52
C PHE A 197 0.01 -9.76 4.69
N ALA A 198 0.20 -9.17 5.86
CA ALA A 198 0.70 -9.89 7.02
C ALA A 198 -0.24 -11.05 7.42
N ILE A 199 -1.55 -10.81 7.43
CA ILE A 199 -2.56 -11.86 7.68
C ILE A 199 -2.49 -12.95 6.60
N TYR A 200 -2.40 -12.58 5.33
CA TYR A 200 -2.30 -13.56 4.23
C TYR A 200 -1.01 -14.41 4.31
N MET A 201 0.08 -13.79 4.76
CA MET A 201 1.39 -14.42 4.92
C MET A 201 1.47 -15.29 6.17
N GLY A 202 0.46 -15.25 7.04
CA GLY A 202 0.30 -16.16 8.17
C GLY A 202 0.95 -15.70 9.47
N PHE A 203 1.35 -14.43 9.59
CA PHE A 203 1.89 -13.91 10.85
C PHE A 203 0.86 -14.02 11.98
N ASN A 204 1.32 -14.41 13.17
CA ASN A 204 0.48 -14.49 14.37
C ASN A 204 0.52 -13.19 15.17
N ASP A 205 1.72 -12.61 15.30
CA ASP A 205 1.92 -11.38 16.06
C ASP A 205 2.32 -10.25 15.10
N ILE A 206 1.52 -9.19 15.06
CA ILE A 206 1.75 -8.04 14.20
C ILE A 206 1.88 -6.79 15.07
N TYR A 207 3.08 -6.22 15.10
CA TYR A 207 3.41 -5.04 15.91
C TYR A 207 3.35 -3.79 15.04
N LEU A 208 2.67 -2.75 15.50
CA LEU A 208 2.48 -1.49 14.77
C LEU A 208 3.31 -0.40 15.44
N LEU A 209 4.22 0.23 14.70
CA LEU A 209 5.07 1.33 15.18
C LEU A 209 4.87 2.56 14.30
N GLY A 210 4.87 3.77 14.88
CA GLY A 210 4.63 4.99 14.12
C GLY A 210 3.22 5.10 13.53
N MET A 211 2.20 4.57 14.23
CA MET A 211 0.79 4.57 13.80
C MET A 211 -0.08 5.44 14.73
N ASP A 212 0.19 6.75 14.77
CA ASP A 212 -0.38 7.63 15.80
C ASP A 212 -1.89 7.89 15.67
N HIS A 213 -2.43 7.83 14.45
CA HIS A 213 -3.84 8.14 14.13
C HIS A 213 -4.39 9.45 14.77
N ASN A 214 -3.52 10.39 15.12
CA ASN A 214 -3.85 11.61 15.85
C ASN A 214 -4.43 12.74 14.98
N TYR A 215 -4.75 12.46 13.71
CA TYR A 215 -5.35 13.42 12.77
C TYR A 215 -6.75 13.87 13.19
N ILE A 216 -7.47 13.04 13.96
CA ILE A 216 -8.77 13.39 14.54
C ILE A 216 -8.59 14.52 15.57
N CYS A 217 -7.49 14.49 16.33
CA CYS A 217 -7.20 15.47 17.38
C CYS A 217 -6.48 16.72 16.83
N ASN A 218 -5.59 16.53 15.85
CA ASN A 218 -4.77 17.57 15.26
C ASN A 218 -5.16 17.71 13.79
N LYS A 219 -5.76 18.84 13.38
CA LYS A 219 -6.20 19.13 12.00
C LYS A 219 -5.09 19.07 10.92
N LYS A 220 -3.89 18.59 11.26
CA LYS A 220 -2.75 18.32 10.37
C LYS A 220 -2.17 16.95 10.72
N SER A 221 -1.94 16.12 9.70
CA SER A 221 -1.14 14.90 9.85
C SER A 221 0.30 15.30 10.16
N LYS A 222 0.81 14.86 11.31
CA LYS A 222 2.24 14.97 11.65
C LYS A 222 2.95 13.70 11.20
N ARG A 223 4.18 13.86 10.74
CA ARG A 223 5.09 12.80 10.30
C ARG A 223 6.43 12.98 11.03
N PHE A 224 7.24 11.93 11.14
CA PHE A 224 8.59 12.07 11.70
C PHE A 224 9.52 12.90 10.80
N TYR A 225 9.20 12.99 9.51
CA TYR A 225 9.90 13.80 8.52
C TYR A 225 9.06 15.00 8.06
N LYS A 226 9.69 15.95 7.37
CA LYS A 226 8.99 17.09 6.74
C LYS A 226 8.66 16.73 5.28
N ASN A 227 7.42 17.01 4.87
CA ASN A 227 6.98 16.88 3.48
C ASN A 227 7.59 17.95 2.58
#